data_AF-A0A529ZD45-F1
#
_entry.id   AF-A0A529ZD45-F1
#
_cell.length_a   1.000
_cell.length_b   1.000
_cell.length_c   1.000
_cell.angle_alpha   90.00
_cell.angle_beta   90.00
_cell.angle_gamma   90.00
#
_symmetry.space_group_name_H-M   'P 1'
#
loop_
_entity.id
_entity.type
_entity.pdbx_description
1 polymer ?
#
loop_
_entity_poly.entity_id
_entity_poly.type
_entity_poly.pdbx_seq_one_letter_code
_entity_poly.pdbx_strand_id
1 'polypeptide(L)'
;HHATADHYDLRLEIGGVLKSWAVPRGPSLNPADKRLAVETEDHPIEYIDFEGVIPEGEYGGGPMIVWDTGTWAPMEDVEESLRSGAFKFRLAGEKLNGGWMLT
;
A
#
# COMPACT_ATOMS: atom_id res chain seq x y z
N HIS A 1 -3.36 -9.39 3.63
CA HIS A 1 -3.51 -9.44 5.08
C HIS A 1 -4.85 -10.08 5.40
N HIS A 2 -4.83 -11.25 6.04
CA HIS A 2 -6.05 -11.97 6.41
C HIS A 2 -6.40 -11.64 7.87
N ALA A 3 -6.76 -10.38 8.10
CA ALA A 3 -7.40 -9.94 9.34
C ALA A 3 -8.90 -10.25 9.28
N THR A 4 -9.67 -9.88 10.32
CA THR A 4 -11.14 -10.03 10.39
C THR A 4 -11.91 -9.55 9.15
N ALA A 5 -11.31 -8.72 8.31
CA ALA A 5 -11.65 -8.55 6.90
C ALA A 5 -10.38 -8.68 6.03
N ASP A 6 -10.45 -9.50 4.98
CA ASP A 6 -9.40 -9.59 3.97
C ASP A 6 -9.14 -8.22 3.35
N HIS A 7 -7.90 -7.76 3.43
CA HIS A 7 -7.45 -6.53 2.78
C HIS A 7 -6.00 -6.63 2.32
N TYR A 8 -5.59 -5.66 1.52
CA TYR A 8 -4.23 -5.48 1.05
C TYR A 8 -3.69 -4.19 1.64
N ASP A 9 -2.44 -4.18 2.07
CA ASP A 9 -1.78 -2.96 2.52
C ASP A 9 -0.82 -2.48 1.42
N LEU A 10 -1.08 -1.32 0.84
CA LEU A 10 -0.14 -0.64 -0.04
C LEU A 10 0.84 0.15 0.84
N ARG A 11 2.13 -0.05 0.63
CA ARG A 11 3.20 0.60 1.38
C ARG A 11 4.18 1.25 0.41
N LEU A 12 4.43 2.55 0.56
CA LEU A 12 5.37 3.31 -0.26
C LEU A 12 6.40 3.98 0.66
N GLU A 13 7.68 3.70 0.44
CA GLU A 13 8.77 4.34 1.18
C GLU A 13 8.86 5.83 0.80
N ILE A 14 8.54 6.72 1.75
CA ILE A 14 8.57 8.19 1.59
C ILE A 14 9.15 8.78 2.86
N GLY A 15 10.22 9.58 2.74
CA GLY A 15 10.76 10.32 3.88
C GLY A 15 11.29 9.44 5.02
N GLY A 16 11.74 8.22 4.74
CA GLY A 16 12.29 7.29 5.74
C GLY A 16 11.25 6.43 6.48
N VAL A 17 9.99 6.44 6.04
CA VAL A 17 8.91 5.60 6.57
C VAL A 17 8.10 4.98 5.43
N LEU A 18 7.33 3.95 5.73
CA LEU A 18 6.35 3.37 4.82
C LEU A 18 5.01 4.07 5.00
N LYS A 19 4.70 5.03 4.11
CA LYS A 19 3.34 5.56 3.97
C LYS A 19 2.41 4.44 3.54
N SER A 20 1.32 4.25 4.28
CA SER A 20 0.54 3.02 4.22
C SER A 20 -0.95 3.28 3.99
N TRP A 21 -1.58 2.42 3.18
CA TRP A 21 -3.02 2.44 2.94
C TRP A 21 -3.59 1.02 2.95
N ALA A 22 -4.66 0.82 3.71
CA ALA A 22 -5.47 -0.39 3.64
C ALA A 22 -6.42 -0.32 2.44
N VAL A 23 -6.39 -1.35 1.59
CA VAL A 23 -7.18 -1.48 0.37
C VAL A 23 -8.07 -2.74 0.50
N PRO A 24 -9.31 -2.62 1.00
CA PRO A 24 -10.15 -3.77 1.37
C PRO A 24 -10.45 -4.73 0.21
N ARG A 25 -10.53 -4.23 -1.01
CA ARG A 25 -10.77 -5.09 -2.19
C ARG A 25 -9.47 -5.43 -2.94
N GLY A 26 -8.33 -4.93 -2.50
CA GLY A 26 -7.07 -5.00 -3.22
C GLY A 26 -7.03 -4.11 -4.48
N PRO A 27 -5.90 -4.11 -5.19
CA PRO A 27 -5.72 -3.36 -6.44
C PRO A 27 -6.62 -3.90 -7.57
N SER A 28 -6.85 -3.10 -8.61
CA SER A 28 -7.44 -3.55 -9.87
C SER A 28 -6.59 -3.12 -11.04
N LEU A 29 -6.42 -4.01 -12.02
CA LEU A 29 -5.79 -3.68 -13.29
C LEU A 29 -6.75 -3.04 -14.29
N ASN A 30 -8.05 -2.99 -13.96
CA ASN A 30 -9.04 -2.27 -14.76
C ASN A 30 -9.08 -0.80 -14.34
N PRO A 31 -8.70 0.16 -15.20
CA PRO A 31 -8.68 1.59 -14.85
C PRO A 31 -10.07 2.19 -14.58
N ALA A 32 -11.15 1.50 -14.96
CA ALA A 32 -12.51 1.91 -14.61
C ALA A 32 -12.90 1.58 -13.17
N ASP A 33 -12.18 0.66 -12.52
CA ASP A 33 -12.46 0.26 -11.14
C ASP A 33 -11.87 1.28 -10.15
N LYS A 34 -12.71 1.84 -9.29
CA LYS A 34 -12.25 2.63 -8.14
C LYS A 34 -12.18 1.76 -6.88
N ARG A 35 -11.01 1.70 -6.25
CA ARG A 35 -10.77 0.95 -5.01
C ARG A 35 -10.63 1.92 -3.85
N LEU A 36 -11.34 1.67 -2.76
CA LEU A 36 -11.16 2.42 -1.52
C LEU A 36 -9.75 2.11 -0.98
N ALA A 37 -8.98 3.16 -0.70
CA ALA A 37 -7.71 3.10 -0.02
C ALA A 37 -7.80 4.01 1.21
N VAL A 38 -7.72 3.43 2.40
CA VAL A 38 -7.80 4.16 3.67
C VAL A 38 -6.38 4.33 4.20
N GLU A 39 -5.94 5.57 4.39
CA GLU A 39 -4.63 5.85 4.99
C GLU A 39 -4.56 5.24 6.41
N THR A 40 -3.45 4.56 6.69
CA THR A 40 -3.15 3.94 7.98
C THR A 40 -1.86 4.54 8.56
N GLU A 41 -1.46 4.08 9.75
CA GLU A 41 -0.24 4.58 10.40
C GLU A 41 1.00 4.32 9.55
N ASP A 42 1.99 5.20 9.68
CA ASP A 42 3.31 5.00 9.06
C ASP A 42 3.97 3.76 9.66
N HIS A 43 4.61 2.95 8.82
CA HIS A 43 5.34 1.77 9.29
C HIS A 43 6.86 1.94 9.14
N PRO A 44 7.66 1.26 9.98
CA PRO A 44 9.11 1.19 9.80
C PRO A 44 9.47 0.55 8.45
N ILE A 45 10.60 0.94 7.85
CA ILE A 45 11.06 0.40 6.57
C ILE A 45 11.30 -1.11 6.67
N GLU A 46 11.75 -1.58 7.83
CA GLU A 46 11.98 -2.99 8.15
C GLU A 46 10.69 -3.83 8.09
N TYR A 47 9.53 -3.21 7.95
CA TYR A 47 8.26 -3.90 7.79
C TYR A 47 7.95 -4.27 6.33
N ILE A 48 8.75 -3.81 5.37
CA ILE A 48 8.49 -3.96 3.93
C ILE A 48 8.53 -5.42 3.47
N ASP A 49 9.35 -6.25 4.12
CA ASP A 49 9.56 -7.67 3.81
C ASP A 49 8.96 -8.60 4.86
N PHE A 50 8.16 -8.07 5.79
CA PHE A 50 7.55 -8.87 6.85
C PHE A 50 6.51 -9.85 6.29
N GLU A 51 6.76 -11.14 6.49
CA GLU A 51 5.80 -12.23 6.34
C GLU A 51 5.68 -13.00 7.65
N GLY A 52 4.46 -13.35 8.04
CA GLY A 52 4.25 -14.04 9.30
C GLY A 52 2.80 -14.07 9.73
N VAL A 53 2.58 -14.55 10.95
CA VAL A 53 1.26 -14.55 11.59
C VAL A 53 1.35 -13.64 12.81
N ILE A 54 0.60 -12.54 12.78
CA ILE A 54 0.44 -11.71 13.97
C ILE A 54 -0.58 -12.39 14.89
N PRO A 55 -0.32 -12.50 16.21
CA PRO A 55 -1.25 -13.08 17.16
C PRO A 55 -2.65 -12.48 17.06
N GLU A 56 -3.67 -13.31 17.25
CA GLU A 56 -5.05 -12.84 17.32
C GLU A 56 -5.24 -11.87 18.50
N GLY A 57 -5.97 -10.78 18.27
CA GLY A 57 -6.23 -9.74 19.27
C GLY A 57 -5.22 -8.59 19.26
N GLU A 58 -4.08 -8.76 18.60
CA GLU A 58 -3.14 -7.67 18.31
C GLU A 58 -3.60 -6.86 17.09
N TYR A 59 -3.12 -5.62 16.99
CA TYR A 59 -3.39 -4.79 15.81
C TYR A 59 -2.76 -5.45 14.57
N GLY A 60 -3.60 -5.73 13.57
CA GLY A 60 -3.19 -6.49 12.39
C GLY A 60 -3.04 -8.00 12.62
N GLY A 61 -3.77 -8.56 13.60
CA GLY A 61 -3.82 -10.00 13.84
C GLY A 61 -4.25 -10.80 12.60
N GLY A 62 -3.53 -11.89 12.31
CA GLY A 62 -3.77 -12.77 11.18
C GLY A 62 -2.52 -13.02 10.32
N PRO A 63 -2.61 -13.90 9.32
CA PRO A 63 -1.51 -14.14 8.40
C PRO A 63 -1.29 -12.94 7.46
N MET A 64 -0.02 -12.59 7.32
CA MET A 64 0.49 -11.60 6.38
C MET A 64 1.53 -12.23 5.47
N ILE A 65 1.41 -11.86 4.20
CA ILE A 65 2.34 -12.22 3.13
C ILE A 65 2.68 -10.95 2.36
N VAL A 66 3.86 -10.91 1.77
CA VAL A 66 4.23 -9.92 0.77
C VAL A 66 3.61 -10.37 -0.55
N TRP A 67 2.46 -9.77 -0.89
CA TRP A 67 1.74 -10.16 -2.10
C TRP A 67 2.41 -9.64 -3.37
N ASP A 68 3.03 -8.46 -3.33
CA ASP A 68 3.82 -7.89 -4.42
C ASP A 68 4.91 -7.01 -3.83
N THR A 69 6.03 -6.89 -4.54
CA THR A 69 7.17 -6.05 -4.13
C THR A 69 7.88 -5.51 -5.35
N GLY A 70 8.57 -4.38 -5.18
CA GLY A 70 9.33 -3.74 -6.23
C GLY A 70 9.67 -2.30 -5.91
N THR A 71 9.83 -1.52 -6.96
CA THR A 71 10.15 -0.08 -6.84
C THR A 71 8.99 0.77 -7.32
N TRP A 72 9.00 2.03 -6.90
CA TRP A 72 8.03 3.01 -7.35
C TRP A 72 8.71 4.33 -7.65
N ALA A 73 8.07 5.17 -8.47
CA ALA A 73 8.56 6.50 -8.76
C ALA A 73 7.40 7.51 -8.79
N PRO A 74 7.52 8.68 -8.15
CA PRO A 74 6.50 9.70 -8.22
C PRO A 74 6.42 10.29 -9.64
N MET A 75 5.22 10.69 -10.04
CA MET A 75 5.00 11.38 -11.32
C MET A 75 4.96 12.90 -11.17
N GLU A 76 4.81 13.39 -9.93
CA GLU A 76 4.70 14.79 -9.53
C GLU A 76 5.44 14.98 -8.19
N ASP A 77 5.41 16.18 -7.59
CA ASP A 77 5.99 16.38 -6.25
C ASP A 77 5.24 15.56 -5.19
N VAL A 78 5.97 14.80 -4.37
CA VAL A 78 5.37 13.86 -3.42
C VAL A 78 4.60 14.59 -2.31
N GLU A 79 5.19 15.62 -1.72
CA GLU A 79 4.57 16.32 -0.59
C GLU A 79 3.33 17.11 -1.03
N GLU A 80 3.42 17.81 -2.16
CA GLU A 80 2.30 18.56 -2.72
C GLU A 80 1.14 17.64 -3.12
N SER A 81 1.45 16.50 -3.75
CA SER A 81 0.44 15.57 -4.26
C SER A 81 -0.26 14.78 -3.14
N LEU A 82 0.45 14.41 -2.07
CA LEU A 82 -0.15 13.85 -0.86
C LEU A 82 -1.09 14.86 -0.18
N ARG A 83 -0.63 16.12 -0.02
CA ARG A 83 -1.42 17.19 0.61
C ARG A 83 -2.67 17.57 -0.18
N SER A 84 -2.59 17.55 -1.51
CA SER A 84 -3.72 17.86 -2.40
C SER A 84 -4.67 16.69 -2.61
N GLY A 85 -4.29 15.47 -2.21
CA GLY A 85 -5.07 14.27 -2.45
C GLY A 85 -5.09 13.87 -3.92
N ALA A 86 -3.99 14.07 -4.65
CA ALA A 86 -3.88 13.73 -6.07
C ALA A 86 -2.54 13.04 -6.36
N PHE A 87 -2.21 12.03 -5.56
CA PHE A 87 -0.89 11.39 -5.59
C PHE A 87 -0.78 10.38 -6.73
N LYS A 88 -0.04 10.75 -7.78
CA LYS A 88 0.22 9.91 -8.96
C LYS A 88 1.64 9.35 -8.92
N PHE A 89 1.75 8.06 -9.17
CA PHE A 89 3.02 7.34 -9.14
C PHE A 89 3.03 6.20 -10.14
N ARG A 90 4.22 5.69 -10.46
CA ARG A 90 4.40 4.44 -11.20
C ARG A 90 4.90 3.34 -10.29
N LEU A 91 4.35 2.15 -10.47
CA LEU A 91 4.84 0.92 -9.86
C LEU A 91 5.65 0.11 -10.87
N ALA A 92 6.72 -0.52 -10.39
CA ALA A 92 7.50 -1.53 -11.07
C ALA A 92 7.71 -2.70 -10.09
N GLY A 93 6.64 -3.47 -9.88
CA GLY A 93 6.63 -4.69 -9.07
C GLY A 93 6.57 -5.96 -9.91
N GLU A 94 6.54 -7.11 -9.24
CA GLU A 94 6.39 -8.41 -9.90
C GLU A 94 4.99 -8.57 -10.52
N LYS A 95 3.96 -8.04 -9.85
CA LYS A 95 2.55 -8.14 -10.27
C LYS A 95 2.00 -6.80 -10.76
N LEU A 96 2.17 -5.74 -9.99
CA LEU A 96 1.65 -4.41 -10.31
C LEU A 96 2.71 -3.57 -11.02
N ASN A 97 2.33 -3.10 -12.21
CA ASN A 97 3.19 -2.30 -13.06
C ASN A 97 2.40 -1.13 -13.67
N GLY A 98 3.08 -0.03 -14.01
CA GLY A 98 2.47 1.10 -14.71
C GLY A 98 2.02 2.22 -13.77
N GLY A 99 1.14 3.11 -14.27
CA GLY A 99 0.71 4.33 -13.56
C GLY A 99 -0.52 4.11 -12.67
N TRP A 100 -0.48 4.69 -11.47
CA TRP A 100 -1.50 4.59 -10.43
C TRP A 100 -1.77 5.95 -9.81
N MET A 101 -2.91 6.08 -9.13
CA MET A 101 -3.30 7.31 -8.44
C MET A 101 -4.04 7.00 -7.13
N LEU A 102 -3.68 7.72 -6.07
CA LEU A 102 -4.45 7.83 -4.83
C LEU A 102 -5.15 9.20 -4.81
N THR A 103 -6.45 9.21 -4.49
CA THR A 103 -7.32 10.39 -4.51
C THR A 103 -8.29 10.45 -3.34
#